data_AF-A0A4P9K8P7-F1
#
_entry.id   AF-A0A4P9K8P7-F1
#
_cell.length_a   1.000
_cell.length_b   1.000
_cell.length_c   1.000
_cell.angle_alpha   90.00
_cell.angle_beta   90.00
_cell.angle_gamma   90.00
#
_symmetry.space_group_name_H-M   'P 1'
#
loop_
_entity.id
_entity.type
_entity.pdbx_description
1 polymer ?
#
loop_
_entity_poly.entity_id
_entity_poly.type
_entity_poly.pdbx_seq_one_letter_code
_entity_poly.pdbx_strand_id
1 'polypeptide(L)'
;MRDLHKQSGYIVLMGMLVLMIGAMVWFGASGNVMVNRMMLQSNNEEVTQLEQIKQKMLAYAVMHPEVFANVTPKPGVGYFPCPDVDGDGLPDNPCGIKSGTDQLYVFGNVPYQNTLQNFNFLDKQLDSRLYWFAVDSRFVENSALYSFATSSRFAPLNDQLDTHVTDIHHKQVAPILLDGDDEIVMVLFYAGDTLASQARPSVDAADYLEQPVEIVGENIGFNSTGTAMQDFNDYVIAITRSEWQAAMLMRLSRDNSPADQIPDMCVSVGAAGQHWFNDCSYNSTSRPIYSCDGVAIDNLAGQGWRSLLCE
;
A
#
# COMPACT_ATOMS: atom_id res chain seq x y z
N MET A 1 20.98 42.99 -81.19
CA MET A 1 20.18 41.81 -80.76
C MET A 1 20.89 41.19 -79.58
N ARG A 2 20.14 40.90 -78.51
CA ARG A 2 20.49 40.14 -77.29
C ARG A 2 21.43 40.81 -76.28
N ASP A 3 20.85 41.10 -75.12
CA ASP A 3 21.39 40.75 -73.80
C ASP A 3 20.22 40.46 -72.85
N LEU A 4 20.07 39.20 -72.46
CA LEU A 4 19.05 38.73 -71.52
C LEU A 4 19.66 37.52 -70.83
N HIS A 5 20.43 37.71 -69.74
CA HIS A 5 20.83 36.65 -68.81
C HIS A 5 21.34 37.31 -67.51
N LYS A 6 20.49 37.36 -66.46
CA LYS A 6 20.89 37.41 -65.02
C LYS A 6 19.69 37.63 -64.07
N GLN A 7 18.71 36.72 -63.97
CA GLN A 7 17.71 36.81 -62.87
C GLN A 7 17.18 35.46 -62.32
N SER A 8 17.69 34.28 -62.74
CA SER A 8 17.13 33.00 -62.24
C SER A 8 17.63 32.55 -60.85
N GLY A 9 18.71 33.14 -60.32
CA GLY A 9 19.30 32.71 -59.05
C GLY A 9 18.52 33.12 -57.79
N TYR A 10 17.79 34.24 -57.83
CA TYR A 10 17.12 34.78 -56.64
C TYR A 10 15.86 33.99 -56.28
N ILE A 11 15.11 33.51 -57.28
CA ILE A 11 13.88 32.74 -57.07
C ILE A 11 14.15 31.40 -56.36
N VAL A 12 15.25 30.74 -56.70
CA VAL A 12 15.64 29.46 -56.07
C VAL A 12 16.00 29.68 -54.60
N LEU A 13 16.71 30.77 -54.30
CA LEU A 13 17.13 31.11 -52.93
C LEU A 13 15.93 31.46 -52.04
N MET A 14 14.96 32.19 -52.59
CA MET A 14 13.71 32.56 -51.89
C MET A 14 12.83 31.31 -51.63
N GLY A 15 12.74 30.41 -52.61
CA GLY A 15 12.02 29.13 -52.45
C GLY A 15 12.62 28.25 -51.35
N MET A 16 13.95 28.16 -51.28
CA MET A 16 14.64 27.37 -50.25
C MET A 16 14.47 27.95 -48.85
N LEU A 17 14.45 29.29 -48.72
CA LEU A 17 14.23 29.97 -47.44
C LEU A 17 12.81 29.72 -46.90
N VAL A 18 11.79 29.80 -47.76
CA VAL A 18 10.40 29.52 -47.38
C VAL A 18 10.21 28.06 -46.96
N LEU A 19 10.88 27.13 -47.63
CA LEU A 19 10.87 25.71 -47.26
C LEU A 19 11.52 25.47 -45.89
N MET A 20 12.62 26.16 -45.60
CA MET A 20 13.33 26.04 -44.31
C MET A 20 12.48 26.59 -43.15
N ILE A 21 11.82 27.74 -43.36
CA ILE A 21 10.92 28.33 -42.36
C ILE A 21 9.69 27.44 -42.15
N GLY A 22 9.12 26.90 -43.24
CA GLY A 22 7.99 25.95 -43.17
C GLY A 22 8.34 24.69 -42.39
N ALA A 23 9.54 24.13 -42.60
CA ALA A 23 10.02 22.97 -41.84
C ALA A 23 10.23 23.28 -40.35
N MET A 24 10.82 24.44 -40.01
CA MET A 24 11.02 24.84 -38.61
C MET A 24 9.70 25.01 -37.85
N VAL A 25 8.68 25.60 -38.48
CA VAL A 25 7.36 25.75 -37.85
C VAL A 25 6.66 24.40 -37.68
N TRP A 26 6.78 23.50 -38.66
CA TRP A 26 6.19 22.16 -38.59
C TRP A 26 6.81 21.32 -37.46
N PHE A 27 8.15 21.27 -37.39
CA PHE A 27 8.85 20.52 -36.34
C PHE A 27 8.70 21.15 -34.94
N GLY A 28 8.65 22.50 -34.85
CA GLY A 28 8.40 23.20 -33.59
C GLY A 28 7.00 22.98 -33.03
N ALA A 29 5.99 22.83 -33.89
CA ALA A 29 4.61 22.53 -33.48
C ALA A 29 4.41 21.04 -33.13
N SER A 30 5.06 20.11 -33.83
CA SER A 30 4.91 18.67 -33.58
C SER A 30 5.68 18.17 -32.35
N GLY A 31 6.81 18.80 -32.01
CA GLY A 31 7.64 18.40 -30.87
C GLY A 31 6.91 18.55 -29.52
N ASN A 32 6.23 19.69 -29.32
CA ASN A 32 5.53 19.97 -28.05
C ASN A 32 4.30 19.07 -27.82
N VAL A 33 3.61 18.65 -28.88
CA VAL A 33 2.42 17.80 -28.76
C VAL A 33 2.79 16.36 -28.42
N MET A 34 3.95 15.87 -28.88
CA MET A 34 4.42 14.51 -28.61
C MET A 34 4.97 14.37 -27.19
N VAL A 35 5.72 15.37 -26.71
CA VAL A 35 6.29 15.38 -25.35
C VAL A 35 5.17 15.45 -24.30
N ASN A 36 4.17 16.32 -24.48
CA ASN A 36 3.04 16.41 -23.55
C ASN A 36 2.20 15.12 -23.52
N ARG A 37 2.05 14.43 -24.66
CA ARG A 37 1.32 13.14 -24.69
C ARG A 37 2.11 12.02 -24.01
N MET A 38 3.43 12.00 -24.14
CA MET A 38 4.27 11.00 -23.50
C MET A 38 4.30 11.19 -21.98
N MET A 39 4.38 12.44 -21.50
CA MET A 39 4.32 12.76 -20.07
C MET A 39 2.93 12.46 -19.47
N LEU A 40 1.85 12.80 -20.18
CA LEU A 40 0.49 12.45 -19.75
C LEU A 40 0.25 10.93 -19.72
N GLN A 41 0.82 10.19 -20.67
CA GLN A 41 0.70 8.74 -20.72
C GLN A 41 1.51 8.07 -19.61
N SER A 42 2.75 8.52 -19.38
CA SER A 42 3.61 8.02 -18.30
C SER A 42 2.98 8.22 -16.93
N ASN A 43 2.46 9.42 -16.63
CA ASN A 43 1.81 9.68 -15.34
C ASN A 43 0.56 8.79 -15.13
N ASN A 44 -0.16 8.49 -16.21
CA ASN A 44 -1.34 7.63 -16.13
C ASN A 44 -0.97 6.15 -15.92
N GLU A 45 0.16 5.70 -16.44
CA GLU A 45 0.68 4.34 -16.23
C GLU A 45 1.07 4.14 -14.76
N GLU A 46 1.83 5.06 -14.16
CA GLU A 46 2.28 4.95 -12.76
C GLU A 46 1.11 5.03 -11.76
N VAL A 47 0.11 5.89 -12.00
CA VAL A 47 -1.12 5.92 -11.21
C VAL A 47 -1.91 4.61 -11.35
N THR A 48 -1.95 4.04 -12.56
CA THR A 48 -2.59 2.73 -12.78
C THR A 48 -1.86 1.62 -12.02
N GLN A 49 -0.52 1.67 -11.95
CA GLN A 49 0.27 0.73 -11.17
C GLN A 49 0.00 0.86 -9.67
N LEU A 50 -0.14 2.08 -9.15
CA LEU A 50 -0.49 2.31 -7.75
C LEU A 50 -1.84 1.66 -7.39
N GLU A 51 -2.84 1.76 -8.27
CA GLU A 51 -4.13 1.06 -8.11
C GLU A 51 -4.00 -0.47 -8.19
N GLN A 52 -3.12 -1.00 -9.06
CA GLN A 52 -2.85 -2.44 -9.11
C GLN A 52 -2.17 -2.93 -7.83
N ILE A 53 -1.24 -2.16 -7.27
CA ILE A 53 -0.61 -2.46 -5.99
C ILE A 53 -1.67 -2.47 -4.88
N LYS A 54 -2.56 -1.47 -4.83
CA LYS A 54 -3.67 -1.43 -3.89
C LYS A 54 -4.53 -2.71 -3.95
N GLN A 55 -4.88 -3.15 -5.16
CA GLN A 55 -5.63 -4.39 -5.35
C GLN A 55 -4.85 -5.63 -4.89
N LYS A 56 -3.54 -5.71 -5.18
CA LYS A 56 -2.67 -6.80 -4.72
C LYS A 56 -2.52 -6.81 -3.19
N MET A 57 -2.43 -5.63 -2.55
CA MET A 57 -2.42 -5.50 -1.09
C MET A 57 -3.72 -6.02 -0.47
N LEU A 58 -4.88 -5.61 -1.01
CA LEU A 58 -6.18 -6.12 -0.56
C LEU A 58 -6.30 -7.63 -0.77
N ALA A 59 -5.87 -8.14 -1.93
CA ALA A 59 -5.86 -9.55 -2.23
C ALA A 59 -4.96 -10.34 -1.26
N TYR A 60 -3.78 -9.78 -0.92
CA TYR A 60 -2.90 -10.35 0.09
C TYR A 60 -3.60 -10.46 1.45
N ALA A 61 -4.24 -9.39 1.90
CA ALA A 61 -4.98 -9.39 3.17
C ALA A 61 -6.13 -10.41 3.18
N VAL A 62 -6.86 -10.54 2.08
CA VAL A 62 -7.96 -11.52 1.94
C VAL A 62 -7.44 -12.96 1.92
N MET A 63 -6.33 -13.20 1.20
CA MET A 63 -5.75 -14.53 0.98
C MET A 63 -4.67 -14.88 2.00
N HIS A 64 -4.50 -14.06 3.04
CA HIS A 64 -3.45 -14.21 4.04
C HIS A 64 -3.41 -15.63 4.66
N PRO A 65 -4.56 -16.28 4.99
CA PRO A 65 -4.59 -17.67 5.42
C PRO A 65 -3.95 -18.68 4.46
N GLU A 66 -4.23 -18.54 3.17
CA GLU A 66 -3.76 -19.44 2.11
C GLU A 66 -2.30 -19.17 1.77
N VAL A 67 -1.92 -17.90 1.74
CA VAL A 67 -0.54 -17.44 1.53
C VAL A 67 0.37 -18.03 2.61
N PHE A 68 -0.10 -18.09 3.86
CA PHE A 68 0.62 -18.66 5.01
C PHE A 68 0.23 -20.11 5.33
N ALA A 69 -0.31 -20.87 4.37
CA ALA A 69 -0.78 -22.23 4.61
C ALA A 69 0.33 -23.22 5.04
N ASN A 70 1.59 -22.90 4.79
CA ASN A 70 2.79 -23.66 5.18
C ASN A 70 3.29 -23.33 6.61
N VAL A 71 2.73 -22.32 7.28
CA VAL A 71 3.19 -21.86 8.59
C VAL A 71 2.19 -22.27 9.68
N THR A 72 2.69 -22.63 10.86
CA THR A 72 1.85 -22.96 12.02
C THR A 72 2.27 -22.08 13.20
N PRO A 73 1.34 -21.34 13.84
CA PRO A 73 -0.10 -21.25 13.54
C PRO A 73 -0.41 -20.43 12.27
N LYS A 74 -1.40 -20.87 11.46
CA LYS A 74 -1.88 -20.14 10.27
C LYS A 74 -2.61 -18.85 10.67
N PRO A 75 -2.28 -17.68 10.12
CA PRO A 75 -2.99 -16.43 10.46
C PRO A 75 -4.34 -16.28 9.76
N GLY A 76 -5.29 -15.59 10.41
CA GLY A 76 -6.59 -15.22 9.81
C GLY A 76 -6.47 -14.16 8.71
N VAL A 77 -7.59 -13.75 8.13
CA VAL A 77 -7.62 -12.71 7.09
C VAL A 77 -7.35 -11.31 7.67
N GLY A 78 -6.92 -10.39 6.81
CA GLY A 78 -6.92 -8.95 7.10
C GLY A 78 -5.56 -8.29 7.27
N TYR A 79 -4.47 -9.07 7.25
CA TYR A 79 -3.12 -8.55 7.48
C TYR A 79 -2.38 -8.25 6.18
N PHE A 80 -1.63 -7.16 6.19
CA PHE A 80 -0.73 -6.70 5.14
C PHE A 80 0.72 -7.11 5.45
N PRO A 81 1.60 -7.15 4.44
CA PRO A 81 3.01 -7.39 4.66
C PRO A 81 3.64 -6.24 5.47
N CYS A 82 4.74 -6.54 6.16
CA CYS A 82 5.64 -5.50 6.62
C CYS A 82 6.31 -4.79 5.42
N PRO A 83 6.63 -3.50 5.54
CA PRO A 83 7.33 -2.77 4.48
C PRO A 83 8.76 -3.28 4.29
N ASP A 84 9.31 -2.99 3.12
CA ASP A 84 10.73 -3.10 2.81
C ASP A 84 11.41 -1.78 3.26
N VAL A 85 12.33 -1.85 4.21
CA VAL A 85 13.03 -0.68 4.77
C VAL A 85 14.50 -0.62 4.39
N ASP A 86 15.07 -1.69 3.83
CA ASP A 86 16.46 -1.74 3.39
C ASP A 86 16.64 -1.73 1.86
N GLY A 87 15.54 -1.87 1.12
CA GLY A 87 15.47 -1.79 -0.33
C GLY A 87 15.84 -3.07 -1.06
N ASP A 88 15.87 -4.22 -0.38
CA ASP A 88 16.19 -5.51 -0.99
C ASP A 88 15.02 -6.16 -1.77
N GLY A 89 13.82 -5.55 -1.68
CA GLY A 89 12.59 -5.99 -2.32
C GLY A 89 11.81 -7.02 -1.52
N LEU A 90 12.16 -7.30 -0.27
CA LEU A 90 11.50 -8.25 0.62
C LEU A 90 10.88 -7.55 1.84
N PRO A 91 9.83 -8.14 2.46
CA PRO A 91 9.23 -7.57 3.66
C PRO A 91 10.13 -7.75 4.90
N ASP A 92 10.41 -6.65 5.61
CA ASP A 92 11.26 -6.66 6.79
C ASP A 92 10.50 -7.02 8.08
N ASN A 93 11.02 -8.02 8.79
CA ASN A 93 10.33 -8.67 9.89
C ASN A 93 11.23 -8.79 11.14
N PRO A 94 10.74 -8.44 12.35
CA PRO A 94 9.47 -7.78 12.66
C PRO A 94 9.47 -6.29 12.29
N CYS A 95 8.30 -5.73 11.99
CA CYS A 95 8.13 -4.31 11.69
C CYS A 95 7.45 -3.54 12.84
N GLY A 96 7.46 -2.20 12.76
CA GLY A 96 6.80 -1.35 13.76
C GLY A 96 7.60 -1.08 15.04
N ILE A 97 8.92 -1.29 15.00
CA ILE A 97 9.84 -0.72 15.99
C ILE A 97 10.73 0.30 15.28
N LYS A 98 10.83 1.50 15.85
CA LYS A 98 11.81 2.50 15.42
C LYS A 98 12.57 3.00 16.64
N SER A 99 13.90 2.90 16.61
CA SER A 99 14.77 3.32 17.71
C SER A 99 14.44 2.71 19.08
N GLY A 100 13.94 1.47 19.09
CA GLY A 100 13.53 0.76 20.32
C GLY A 100 12.15 1.13 20.85
N THR A 101 11.37 1.94 20.12
CA THR A 101 10.01 2.34 20.48
C THR A 101 9.01 1.76 19.49
N ASP A 102 7.93 1.17 20.01
CA ASP A 102 6.81 0.68 19.21
C ASP A 102 6.11 1.83 18.47
N GLN A 103 5.81 1.61 17.20
CA GLN A 103 5.13 2.57 16.33
C GLN A 103 3.64 2.25 16.21
N LEU A 104 2.81 3.29 16.11
CA LEU A 104 1.37 3.16 15.87
C LEU A 104 1.07 2.73 14.42
N TYR A 105 1.99 3.01 13.50
CA TYR A 105 1.96 2.62 12.10
C TYR A 105 3.32 2.08 11.66
N VAL A 106 3.38 1.38 10.53
CA VAL A 106 4.62 1.02 9.86
C VAL A 106 4.68 1.72 8.52
N PHE A 107 5.89 2.07 8.08
CA PHE A 107 6.12 2.90 6.90
C PHE A 107 7.41 2.48 6.20
N GLY A 108 7.35 2.38 4.86
CA GLY A 108 8.51 2.03 4.03
C GLY A 108 8.11 1.70 2.59
N ASN A 109 9.02 1.08 1.85
CA ASN A 109 8.80 0.70 0.46
C ASN A 109 7.82 -0.47 0.35
N VAL A 110 7.09 -0.50 -0.76
CA VAL A 110 6.31 -1.68 -1.14
C VAL A 110 7.28 -2.81 -1.47
N PRO A 111 7.23 -3.96 -0.78
CA PRO A 111 8.08 -5.09 -1.10
C PRO A 111 7.85 -5.54 -2.54
N TYR A 112 8.89 -5.96 -3.24
CA TYR A 112 8.73 -6.57 -4.55
C TYR A 112 7.92 -7.87 -4.46
N GLN A 113 8.30 -8.73 -3.51
CA GLN A 113 7.67 -10.03 -3.30
C GLN A 113 7.83 -10.50 -1.85
N ASN A 114 6.97 -11.43 -1.44
CA ASN A 114 7.20 -12.29 -0.29
C ASN A 114 7.64 -13.67 -0.80
N THR A 115 8.95 -13.91 -0.83
CA THR A 115 9.54 -15.15 -1.39
C THR A 115 9.12 -16.41 -0.66
N LEU A 116 9.01 -16.34 0.67
CA LEU A 116 8.59 -17.48 1.49
C LEU A 116 7.19 -17.95 1.07
N GLN A 117 6.33 -16.98 0.74
CA GLN A 117 4.90 -17.15 0.54
C GLN A 117 4.48 -17.11 -0.94
N ASN A 118 5.45 -16.99 -1.86
CA ASN A 118 5.28 -16.91 -3.31
C ASN A 118 4.26 -15.85 -3.77
N PHE A 119 4.23 -14.69 -3.12
CA PHE A 119 3.34 -13.59 -3.47
C PHE A 119 4.13 -12.40 -4.02
N ASN A 120 3.70 -11.82 -5.14
CA ASN A 120 4.36 -10.65 -5.75
C ASN A 120 3.45 -9.43 -5.66
N PHE A 121 3.96 -8.33 -5.12
CA PHE A 121 3.24 -7.06 -5.06
C PHE A 121 3.56 -6.18 -6.27
N LEU A 122 4.82 -6.21 -6.72
CA LEU A 122 5.30 -5.44 -7.86
C LEU A 122 5.63 -6.36 -9.04
N ASP A 123 5.48 -5.82 -10.24
CA ASP A 123 5.94 -6.49 -11.45
C ASP A 123 7.43 -6.16 -11.66
N LYS A 124 8.21 -7.12 -12.19
CA LYS A 124 9.69 -7.06 -12.32
C LYS A 124 10.28 -5.84 -13.05
N GLN A 125 9.43 -5.03 -13.68
CA GLN A 125 9.83 -3.85 -14.44
C GLN A 125 9.68 -2.53 -13.69
N LEU A 126 9.09 -2.53 -12.49
CA LEU A 126 8.87 -1.31 -11.71
C LEU A 126 10.07 -1.02 -10.81
N ASP A 127 10.41 0.27 -10.67
CA ASP A 127 11.35 0.73 -9.64
C ASP A 127 10.62 0.79 -8.29
N SER A 128 10.80 -0.25 -7.47
CA SER A 128 10.13 -0.38 -6.16
C SER A 128 10.39 0.81 -5.22
N ARG A 129 11.49 1.54 -5.44
CA ARG A 129 11.88 2.72 -4.65
C ARG A 129 10.93 3.90 -4.83
N LEU A 130 10.10 3.88 -5.88
CA LEU A 130 9.09 4.91 -6.12
C LEU A 130 7.77 4.62 -5.41
N TYR A 131 7.57 3.40 -4.94
CA TYR A 131 6.31 2.95 -4.35
C TYR A 131 6.47 2.71 -2.86
N TRP A 132 5.67 3.43 -2.08
CA TRP A 132 5.73 3.41 -0.62
C TRP A 132 4.36 3.15 -0.04
N PHE A 133 4.33 2.73 1.21
CA PHE A 133 3.08 2.68 1.95
C PHE A 133 3.30 2.91 3.45
N ALA A 134 2.27 3.43 4.08
CA ALA A 134 2.10 3.47 5.52
C ALA A 134 0.86 2.66 5.87
N VAL A 135 0.93 1.83 6.90
CA VAL A 135 -0.22 1.04 7.36
C VAL A 135 -0.26 1.01 8.88
N ASP A 136 -1.46 1.05 9.44
CA ASP A 136 -1.68 0.92 10.87
C ASP A 136 -1.05 -0.39 11.38
N SER A 137 -0.25 -0.30 12.44
CA SER A 137 0.51 -1.43 13.00
C SER A 137 -0.38 -2.61 13.41
N ARG A 138 -1.68 -2.40 13.62
CA ARG A 138 -2.64 -3.48 13.89
C ARG A 138 -2.85 -4.39 12.69
N PHE A 139 -2.72 -3.86 11.48
CA PHE A 139 -3.07 -4.54 10.24
C PHE A 139 -1.88 -5.20 9.56
N VAL A 140 -0.75 -5.41 10.23
CA VAL A 140 0.43 -6.08 9.63
C VAL A 140 0.74 -7.42 10.27
N GLU A 141 1.32 -8.31 9.46
CA GLU A 141 1.53 -9.72 9.80
C GLU A 141 2.57 -9.99 10.90
N ASN A 142 3.41 -9.00 11.22
CA ASN A 142 4.46 -9.15 12.23
C ASN A 142 4.84 -7.80 12.85
N SER A 143 3.84 -7.06 13.32
CA SER A 143 4.10 -5.86 14.13
C SER A 143 4.70 -6.26 15.46
N ALA A 144 5.82 -5.66 15.84
CA ALA A 144 6.42 -5.88 17.16
C ALA A 144 5.51 -5.45 18.32
N LEU A 145 4.65 -4.45 18.12
CA LEU A 145 3.68 -4.00 19.11
C LEU A 145 2.64 -5.08 19.43
N TYR A 146 2.35 -5.95 18.46
CA TYR A 146 1.33 -6.99 18.56
C TYR A 146 1.90 -8.41 18.58
N SER A 147 3.16 -8.59 18.21
CA SER A 147 3.88 -9.87 18.16
C SER A 147 4.54 -10.16 19.50
N PHE A 148 4.24 -11.34 20.08
CA PHE A 148 4.82 -11.78 21.35
C PHE A 148 5.76 -12.95 21.12
N ALA A 149 6.98 -12.89 21.68
CA ALA A 149 8.17 -13.72 21.45
C ALA A 149 8.05 -15.24 21.16
N THR A 150 6.92 -15.89 21.43
CA THR A 150 6.70 -17.34 21.20
C THR A 150 5.62 -17.66 20.17
N SER A 151 4.93 -16.66 19.64
CA SER A 151 3.90 -16.81 18.61
C SER A 151 3.84 -15.51 17.84
N SER A 152 4.04 -15.51 16.52
CA SER A 152 3.69 -14.36 15.68
C SER A 152 2.22 -14.05 15.93
N ARG A 153 1.97 -13.10 16.83
CA ARG A 153 0.61 -12.76 17.25
C ARG A 153 0.21 -11.56 16.43
N PHE A 154 -1.01 -11.64 15.95
CA PHE A 154 -1.59 -10.65 15.10
C PHE A 154 -2.61 -9.86 15.91
N ALA A 155 -2.80 -8.57 15.62
CA ALA A 155 -3.83 -7.81 16.31
C ALA A 155 -5.22 -8.42 16.02
N PRO A 156 -6.14 -8.43 16.99
CA PRO A 156 -7.49 -8.92 16.77
C PRO A 156 -8.25 -7.95 15.84
N LEU A 157 -8.25 -8.25 14.54
CA LEU A 157 -8.98 -7.46 13.55
C LEU A 157 -10.46 -7.79 13.66
N ASN A 158 -11.27 -6.76 13.91
CA ASN A 158 -12.72 -6.90 14.08
C ASN A 158 -13.44 -5.68 13.50
N ASP A 159 -14.75 -5.80 13.31
CA ASP A 159 -15.62 -4.78 12.72
C ASP A 159 -15.84 -3.56 13.60
N GLN A 160 -15.68 -3.74 14.92
CA GLN A 160 -15.77 -2.69 15.93
C GLN A 160 -14.37 -2.22 16.37
N LEU A 161 -13.32 -2.51 15.57
CA LEU A 161 -11.97 -2.11 15.93
C LEU A 161 -11.96 -0.59 16.04
N ASP A 162 -11.50 -0.04 17.15
CA ASP A 162 -11.48 1.41 17.35
C ASP A 162 -10.65 2.09 16.25
N THR A 163 -11.08 3.23 15.71
CA THR A 163 -10.23 4.04 14.79
C THR A 163 -9.03 4.58 15.54
N HIS A 164 -9.15 4.77 16.85
CA HIS A 164 -8.13 5.37 17.69
C HIS A 164 -7.34 4.33 18.48
N VAL A 165 -6.10 4.71 18.83
CA VAL A 165 -5.21 3.99 19.73
C VAL A 165 -4.59 4.98 20.71
N THR A 166 -4.01 4.46 21.78
CA THR A 166 -3.26 5.26 22.76
C THR A 166 -1.82 5.48 22.27
N ASP A 167 -1.41 6.74 22.10
CA ASP A 167 -0.02 7.09 21.79
C ASP A 167 0.92 7.05 23.01
N ILE A 168 2.20 7.34 22.80
CA ILE A 168 3.21 7.44 23.86
C ILE A 168 2.89 8.52 24.93
N HIS A 169 2.03 9.48 24.60
CA HIS A 169 1.57 10.55 25.48
C HIS A 169 0.23 10.23 26.18
N HIS A 170 -0.25 8.99 26.06
CA HIS A 170 -1.52 8.51 26.62
C HIS A 170 -2.76 9.22 26.05
N LYS A 171 -2.67 9.74 24.82
CA LYS A 171 -3.77 10.38 24.09
C LYS A 171 -4.37 9.38 23.10
N GLN A 172 -5.70 9.41 22.96
CA GLN A 172 -6.39 8.71 21.88
C GLN A 172 -6.17 9.44 20.57
N VAL A 173 -5.55 8.77 19.60
CA VAL A 173 -5.23 9.30 18.27
C VAL A 173 -5.51 8.24 17.21
N ALA A 174 -5.92 8.67 16.02
CA ALA A 174 -5.93 7.80 14.85
C ALA A 174 -4.48 7.57 14.40
N PRO A 175 -4.00 6.32 14.22
CA PRO A 175 -2.61 6.05 13.87
C PRO A 175 -2.14 6.77 12.59
N ILE A 176 -3.02 6.81 11.60
CA ILE A 176 -2.79 7.40 10.29
C ILE A 176 -3.97 8.31 9.95
N LEU A 177 -3.68 9.50 9.44
CA LEU A 177 -4.66 10.36 8.79
C LEU A 177 -4.28 10.62 7.33
N LEU A 178 -5.28 10.83 6.49
CA LEU A 178 -5.10 11.33 5.12
C LEU A 178 -6.02 12.53 4.92
N ASP A 179 -5.46 13.71 4.67
CA ASP A 179 -6.21 14.98 4.54
C ASP A 179 -7.16 15.27 5.72
N GLY A 180 -6.81 14.75 6.90
CA GLY A 180 -7.59 14.87 8.14
C GLY A 180 -8.65 13.78 8.34
N ASP A 181 -8.82 12.84 7.41
CA ASP A 181 -9.66 11.64 7.58
C ASP A 181 -8.94 10.61 8.48
N ASP A 182 -9.65 10.04 9.45
CA ASP A 182 -9.16 9.08 10.42
C ASP A 182 -9.61 7.63 10.17
N GLU A 183 -10.42 7.37 9.13
CA GLU A 183 -10.87 6.03 8.75
C GLU A 183 -9.91 5.33 7.78
N ILE A 184 -8.60 5.53 7.97
CA ILE A 184 -7.56 5.06 7.06
C ILE A 184 -6.85 3.83 7.65
N VAL A 185 -6.76 2.76 6.86
CA VAL A 185 -5.99 1.56 7.22
C VAL A 185 -4.58 1.61 6.64
N MET A 186 -4.49 1.99 5.36
CA MET A 186 -3.23 2.09 4.63
C MET A 186 -3.26 3.31 3.72
N VAL A 187 -2.12 3.98 3.59
CA VAL A 187 -1.86 4.99 2.57
C VAL A 187 -0.75 4.46 1.67
N LEU A 188 -0.94 4.57 0.36
CA LEU A 188 -0.01 4.17 -0.69
C LEU A 188 0.44 5.42 -1.44
N PHE A 189 1.74 5.48 -1.72
CA PHE A 189 2.37 6.62 -2.35
C PHE A 189 3.12 6.19 -3.60
N TYR A 190 3.07 7.04 -4.62
CA TYR A 190 4.02 7.05 -5.71
C TYR A 190 4.79 8.38 -5.67
N ALA A 191 6.10 8.31 -5.43
CA ALA A 191 6.99 9.45 -5.17
C ALA A 191 7.29 10.35 -6.40
N GLY A 192 6.68 10.05 -7.55
CA GLY A 192 6.90 10.83 -8.78
C GLY A 192 8.35 10.89 -9.27
N ASP A 193 8.56 11.74 -10.26
CA ASP A 193 9.88 12.11 -10.78
C ASP A 193 10.68 12.90 -9.74
N THR A 194 12.01 12.87 -9.81
CA THR A 194 12.86 13.72 -8.96
C THR A 194 12.57 15.21 -9.20
N LEU A 195 12.19 15.92 -8.14
CA LEU A 195 12.13 17.38 -8.15
C LEU A 195 13.56 17.98 -8.13
N ALA A 196 13.73 19.19 -8.69
CA ALA A 196 15.07 19.79 -8.90
C ALA A 196 15.88 20.02 -7.61
N SER A 197 15.22 20.03 -6.45
CA SER A 197 15.80 20.16 -5.11
C SER A 197 16.01 18.81 -4.40
N GLN A 198 15.52 17.70 -4.95
CA GLN A 198 15.53 16.39 -4.33
C GLN A 198 16.73 15.58 -4.81
N ALA A 199 17.50 15.04 -3.86
CA ALA A 199 18.50 14.02 -4.13
C ALA A 199 17.99 12.69 -3.57
N ARG A 200 18.14 11.59 -4.34
CA ARG A 200 17.74 10.23 -3.94
C ARG A 200 18.96 9.32 -3.67
N PRO A 201 19.84 9.65 -2.70
CA PRO A 201 21.05 8.89 -2.43
C PRO A 201 20.79 7.60 -1.64
N SER A 202 19.65 7.48 -0.96
CA SER A 202 19.35 6.38 -0.04
C SER A 202 17.97 5.75 -0.31
N VAL A 203 17.46 4.99 0.67
CA VAL A 203 16.09 4.46 0.76
C VAL A 203 15.35 5.12 1.93
N ASP A 204 15.75 6.34 2.30
CA ASP A 204 15.03 7.13 3.29
C ASP A 204 13.83 7.82 2.64
N ALA A 205 12.65 7.71 3.25
CA ALA A 205 11.44 8.34 2.73
C ALA A 205 11.57 9.84 2.49
N ALA A 206 12.35 10.56 3.32
CA ALA A 206 12.61 11.99 3.15
C ALA A 206 13.37 12.34 1.86
N ASP A 207 14.05 11.37 1.25
CA ASP A 207 14.72 11.53 -0.03
C ASP A 207 13.76 11.37 -1.23
N TYR A 208 12.54 10.85 -1.01
CA TYR A 208 11.58 10.52 -2.08
C TYR A 208 10.24 11.24 -1.95
N LEU A 209 9.72 11.39 -0.74
CA LEU A 209 8.35 11.80 -0.47
C LEU A 209 8.27 13.21 0.14
N GLU A 210 7.23 13.96 -0.22
CA GLU A 210 6.91 15.27 0.35
C GLU A 210 5.86 15.19 1.46
N GLN A 211 5.91 14.09 2.20
CA GLN A 211 5.03 13.72 3.30
C GLN A 211 5.54 14.28 4.65
N PRO A 212 4.70 14.37 5.69
CA PRO A 212 5.13 14.83 7.02
C PRO A 212 6.32 14.05 7.58
N VAL A 213 7.11 14.73 8.41
CA VAL A 213 8.19 14.09 9.15
C VAL A 213 7.58 13.13 10.19
N GLU A 214 7.98 11.86 10.12
CA GLU A 214 7.61 10.84 11.10
C GLU A 214 8.11 11.22 12.50
N ILE A 215 7.18 11.16 13.47
CA ILE A 215 7.49 11.28 14.89
C ILE A 215 7.27 9.91 15.54
N VAL A 216 8.35 9.40 16.13
CA VAL A 216 8.42 8.05 16.72
C VAL A 216 7.36 7.88 17.80
N GLY A 217 6.46 6.92 17.62
CA GLY A 217 5.43 6.54 18.60
C GLY A 217 4.19 7.44 18.63
N GLU A 218 4.08 8.38 17.70
CA GLU A 218 2.92 9.26 17.53
C GLU A 218 2.12 8.88 16.26
N ASN A 219 0.99 9.55 16.05
CA ASN A 219 0.26 9.44 14.80
C ASN A 219 0.94 10.22 13.67
N ILE A 220 0.58 9.89 12.43
CA ILE A 220 1.05 10.59 11.23
C ILE A 220 -0.13 11.06 10.38
N GLY A 221 -0.02 12.25 9.77
CA GLY A 221 -1.05 12.83 8.92
C GLY A 221 -0.53 13.17 7.54
N PHE A 222 -0.86 12.33 6.56
CA PHE A 222 -0.48 12.48 5.16
C PHE A 222 -1.39 13.47 4.43
N ASN A 223 -0.88 14.08 3.37
CA ASN A 223 -1.64 14.98 2.51
C ASN A 223 -1.64 14.43 1.08
N SER A 224 -2.80 14.42 0.43
CA SER A 224 -2.91 14.05 -0.99
C SER A 224 -2.58 15.21 -1.94
N THR A 225 -2.59 16.44 -1.42
CA THR A 225 -2.26 17.66 -2.18
C THR A 225 -1.24 18.51 -1.44
N GLY A 226 -0.15 18.86 -2.13
CA GLY A 226 0.82 19.83 -1.64
C GLY A 226 0.33 21.28 -1.72
N THR A 227 0.88 22.13 -0.86
CA THR A 227 0.57 23.58 -0.83
C THR A 227 1.23 24.36 -1.96
N ALA A 228 2.23 23.77 -2.65
CA ALA A 228 2.89 24.32 -3.84
C ALA A 228 3.08 23.22 -4.90
N MET A 229 2.44 23.36 -6.06
CA MET A 229 2.52 22.39 -7.18
C MET A 229 3.93 22.19 -7.75
N GLN A 230 4.90 23.06 -7.42
CA GLN A 230 6.30 22.91 -7.87
C GLN A 230 7.12 22.01 -6.96
N ASP A 231 6.65 21.79 -5.73
CA ASP A 231 7.37 21.11 -4.66
C ASP A 231 6.59 19.89 -4.13
N PHE A 232 5.59 19.40 -4.88
CA PHE A 232 4.80 18.24 -4.50
C PHE A 232 4.35 17.49 -5.75
N ASN A 233 4.87 16.29 -5.94
CA ASN A 233 4.47 15.41 -7.05
C ASN A 233 4.19 13.97 -6.62
N ASP A 234 4.09 13.75 -5.30
CA ASP A 234 3.53 12.53 -4.73
C ASP A 234 2.09 12.29 -5.21
N TYR A 235 1.82 11.08 -5.68
CA TYR A 235 0.46 10.58 -5.86
C TYR A 235 0.10 9.69 -4.68
N VAL A 236 -1.01 10.03 -4.02
CA VAL A 236 -1.41 9.38 -2.77
C VAL A 236 -2.79 8.76 -2.94
N ILE A 237 -2.91 7.47 -2.64
CA ILE A 237 -4.20 6.77 -2.53
C ILE A 237 -4.27 6.05 -1.19
N ALA A 238 -5.48 5.77 -0.70
CA ALA A 238 -5.68 5.05 0.55
C ALA A 238 -6.52 3.79 0.37
N ILE A 239 -6.33 2.86 1.30
CA ILE A 239 -7.31 1.83 1.65
C ILE A 239 -8.01 2.33 2.91
N THR A 240 -9.29 2.66 2.78
CA THR A 240 -10.12 3.03 3.93
C THR A 240 -10.51 1.80 4.73
N ARG A 241 -10.95 2.02 5.97
CA ARG A 241 -11.46 0.95 6.81
C ARG A 241 -12.68 0.27 6.19
N SER A 242 -13.61 1.04 5.63
CA SER A 242 -14.80 0.49 4.97
C SER A 242 -14.45 -0.35 3.76
N GLU A 243 -13.43 0.04 2.98
CA GLU A 243 -12.93 -0.74 1.84
C GLU A 243 -12.27 -2.05 2.27
N TRP A 244 -11.35 -1.98 3.25
CA TRP A 244 -10.73 -3.18 3.82
C TRP A 244 -11.78 -4.14 4.39
N GLN A 245 -12.76 -3.61 5.14
CA GLN A 245 -13.82 -4.38 5.75
C GLN A 245 -14.69 -5.07 4.69
N ALA A 246 -15.09 -4.35 3.63
CA ALA A 246 -15.83 -4.93 2.52
C ALA A 246 -15.05 -6.06 1.83
N ALA A 247 -13.75 -5.87 1.61
CA ALA A 247 -12.88 -6.91 1.02
C ALA A 247 -12.81 -8.17 1.89
N MET A 248 -12.65 -8.01 3.20
CA MET A 248 -12.68 -9.14 4.13
C MET A 248 -14.05 -9.83 4.10
N LEU A 249 -15.14 -9.08 4.25
CA LEU A 249 -16.50 -9.63 4.29
C LEU A 249 -16.86 -10.44 3.05
N MET A 250 -16.44 -10.01 1.86
CA MET A 250 -16.63 -10.76 0.62
C MET A 250 -16.01 -12.16 0.69
N ARG A 251 -14.88 -12.34 1.38
CA ARG A 251 -14.27 -13.65 1.61
C ARG A 251 -15.07 -14.47 2.60
N LEU A 252 -15.55 -13.83 3.66
CA LEU A 252 -16.04 -14.53 4.84
C LEU A 252 -17.39 -15.20 4.66
N SER A 253 -18.22 -14.74 3.70
CA SER A 253 -19.45 -15.27 3.04
C SER A 253 -20.38 -16.31 3.70
N ARG A 254 -20.02 -16.94 4.81
CA ARG A 254 -20.91 -17.69 5.68
C ARG A 254 -21.53 -16.72 6.68
N ASP A 255 -22.54 -16.02 6.17
CA ASP A 255 -23.55 -15.38 6.98
C ASP A 255 -24.35 -16.49 7.70
N ASN A 256 -24.21 -16.60 9.03
CA ASN A 256 -24.98 -17.58 9.80
C ASN A 256 -26.44 -17.10 9.99
N SER A 257 -26.73 -15.83 9.70
CA SER A 257 -28.04 -15.19 9.81
C SER A 257 -28.46 -14.48 8.51
N PRO A 258 -28.54 -15.17 7.35
CA PRO A 258 -28.76 -14.56 6.02
C PRO A 258 -30.05 -13.76 5.83
N ALA A 259 -30.91 -13.73 6.85
CA ALA A 259 -32.12 -12.93 6.89
C ALA A 259 -31.86 -11.43 7.18
N ASP A 260 -30.73 -11.08 7.80
CA ASP A 260 -30.40 -9.67 8.10
C ASP A 260 -29.52 -9.01 7.02
N GLN A 261 -28.92 -9.80 6.12
CA GLN A 261 -27.99 -9.33 5.07
C GLN A 261 -26.75 -8.62 5.63
N ILE A 262 -26.40 -8.89 6.88
CA ILE A 262 -25.22 -8.35 7.55
C ILE A 262 -24.24 -9.52 7.73
N PRO A 263 -23.12 -9.55 6.99
CA PRO A 263 -22.09 -10.55 7.20
C PRO A 263 -21.63 -10.58 8.66
N ASP A 264 -21.77 -11.74 9.30
CA ASP A 264 -21.44 -11.94 10.70
C ASP A 264 -19.94 -11.75 10.98
N MET A 265 -19.57 -10.63 11.60
CA MET A 265 -18.24 -10.41 12.19
C MET A 265 -18.23 -10.76 13.68
N CYS A 266 -17.09 -10.58 14.37
CA CYS A 266 -16.87 -11.05 15.74
C CYS A 266 -18.03 -10.80 16.73
N VAL A 267 -18.82 -9.75 16.55
CA VAL A 267 -19.92 -9.35 17.45
C VAL A 267 -21.19 -10.20 17.29
N SER A 268 -21.44 -10.74 16.09
CA SER A 268 -22.64 -11.54 15.80
C SER A 268 -22.47 -13.00 16.23
N VAL A 269 -21.23 -13.44 16.35
CA VAL A 269 -20.89 -14.83 16.59
C VAL A 269 -20.56 -14.99 18.07
N GLY A 270 -21.51 -15.54 18.84
CA GLY A 270 -21.27 -15.84 20.26
C GLY A 270 -19.98 -16.63 20.44
N ALA A 271 -19.37 -16.61 21.63
CA ALA A 271 -18.03 -17.15 21.90
C ALA A 271 -17.77 -18.59 21.41
N ALA A 272 -18.78 -19.34 20.96
CA ALA A 272 -18.74 -20.69 20.39
C ALA A 272 -19.02 -20.83 18.88
N GLY A 273 -19.25 -19.74 18.13
CA GLY A 273 -19.63 -19.81 16.71
C GLY A 273 -18.51 -19.46 15.73
N GLN A 274 -18.49 -20.11 14.56
CA GLN A 274 -17.34 -20.09 13.66
C GLN A 274 -17.04 -18.71 13.03
N HIS A 275 -15.79 -18.25 13.05
CA HIS A 275 -15.35 -16.98 12.45
C HIS A 275 -13.90 -17.04 11.93
N TRP A 276 -13.55 -16.13 11.02
CA TRP A 276 -12.25 -16.12 10.33
C TRP A 276 -11.18 -15.21 10.95
N PHE A 277 -11.59 -14.27 11.79
CA PHE A 277 -10.68 -13.35 12.45
C PHE A 277 -9.96 -14.02 13.63
N ASN A 278 -8.73 -13.59 13.92
CA ASN A 278 -8.03 -14.02 15.12
C ASN A 278 -8.71 -13.39 16.37
N ASP A 279 -8.89 -14.18 17.43
CA ASP A 279 -9.19 -13.70 18.79
C ASP A 279 -10.53 -12.92 19.02
N CYS A 280 -11.63 -13.26 18.35
CA CYS A 280 -12.94 -12.60 18.58
C CYS A 280 -13.49 -12.73 20.01
N SER A 281 -13.04 -13.68 20.83
CA SER A 281 -13.46 -13.79 22.23
C SER A 281 -12.36 -14.39 23.12
N TYR A 282 -11.57 -13.57 23.82
CA TYR A 282 -10.72 -14.09 24.89
C TYR A 282 -10.37 -13.09 25.98
N ASN A 283 -10.39 -13.56 27.24
CA ASN A 283 -10.24 -12.75 28.45
C ASN A 283 -9.14 -13.25 29.41
N SER A 284 -8.21 -14.12 29.00
CA SER A 284 -7.16 -14.65 29.92
C SER A 284 -5.71 -14.56 29.43
N THR A 285 -4.78 -14.88 30.34
CA THR A 285 -3.35 -14.54 30.28
C THR A 285 -2.46 -15.52 29.49
N SER A 286 -2.97 -16.67 29.04
CA SER A 286 -2.20 -17.64 28.24
C SER A 286 -3.07 -18.31 27.17
N ARG A 287 -2.89 -17.94 25.91
CA ARG A 287 -3.60 -18.53 24.75
C ARG A 287 -2.94 -19.83 24.28
N PRO A 288 -3.70 -20.91 24.00
CA PRO A 288 -3.16 -22.13 23.40
C PRO A 288 -2.79 -21.91 21.92
N ILE A 289 -1.73 -22.58 21.48
CA ILE A 289 -1.29 -22.60 20.07
C ILE A 289 -2.22 -23.56 19.32
N TYR A 290 -2.81 -23.11 18.20
CA TYR A 290 -3.57 -24.01 17.33
C TYR A 290 -2.64 -25.00 16.63
N SER A 291 -2.92 -26.30 16.77
CA SER A 291 -2.25 -27.40 16.08
C SER A 291 -3.24 -28.18 15.20
N CYS A 292 -2.80 -28.67 14.04
CA CYS A 292 -3.59 -29.55 13.17
C CYS A 292 -3.72 -30.99 13.72
N ASP A 293 -3.45 -31.23 15.00
CA ASP A 293 -3.50 -32.57 15.61
C ASP A 293 -4.92 -33.01 16.00
N GLY A 294 -5.91 -32.11 15.90
CA GLY A 294 -7.30 -32.39 16.18
C GLY A 294 -7.62 -32.64 17.67
N VAL A 295 -6.68 -32.36 18.59
CA VAL A 295 -6.84 -32.68 20.02
C VAL A 295 -7.26 -31.46 20.84
N ALA A 296 -7.04 -30.24 20.35
CA ALA A 296 -7.48 -29.00 21.00
C ALA A 296 -8.63 -28.34 20.24
N ILE A 297 -9.87 -28.63 20.65
CA ILE A 297 -11.06 -27.87 20.24
C ILE A 297 -11.19 -26.62 21.14
N ASP A 298 -10.09 -25.90 21.36
CA ASP A 298 -10.15 -24.57 21.97
C ASP A 298 -10.22 -23.53 20.86
N ASN A 299 -11.47 -23.30 20.53
CA ASN A 299 -12.20 -22.14 20.03
C ASN A 299 -11.58 -20.71 20.05
N LEU A 300 -10.27 -20.56 20.23
CA LEU A 300 -9.60 -19.31 20.58
C LEU A 300 -8.82 -18.68 19.41
N ALA A 301 -8.63 -19.37 18.29
CA ALA A 301 -7.71 -18.96 17.23
C ALA A 301 -8.35 -18.60 15.87
N GLY A 302 -9.64 -18.29 15.82
CA GLY A 302 -10.35 -18.17 14.53
C GLY A 302 -10.79 -19.54 14.05
N GLN A 303 -12.08 -19.78 14.20
CA GLN A 303 -12.70 -21.09 14.27
C GLN A 303 -12.91 -21.72 12.88
N GLY A 304 -12.51 -22.99 12.73
CA GLY A 304 -12.98 -23.89 11.66
C GLY A 304 -12.35 -23.69 10.28
N TRP A 305 -12.03 -22.47 9.85
CA TRP A 305 -11.35 -22.28 8.56
C TRP A 305 -9.96 -22.93 8.57
N ARG A 306 -9.25 -22.90 9.71
CA ARG A 306 -7.95 -23.56 9.88
C ARG A 306 -8.05 -25.07 9.66
N SER A 307 -9.17 -25.70 10.07
CA SER A 307 -9.42 -27.12 9.82
C SER A 307 -9.69 -27.45 8.35
N LEU A 308 -10.23 -26.50 7.56
CA LEU A 308 -10.39 -26.65 6.10
C LEU A 308 -9.05 -26.57 5.35
N LEU A 309 -8.02 -25.99 5.97
CA LEU A 309 -6.68 -25.89 5.38
C LEU A 309 -5.69 -26.92 5.94
N CYS A 310 -6.09 -27.80 6.86
CA CYS A 310 -5.23 -28.88 7.38
C CYS A 310 -5.27 -30.16 6.50
N GLU A 311 -5.70 -30.05 5.24
CA GLU A 311 -5.59 -31.15 4.25
C GLU A 311 -4.15 -31.37 3.76
#